data_AF-A0A0G0BPR0-F1
#
_entry.id   AF-A0A0G0BPR0-F1
#
_cell.length_a   1.000
_cell.length_b   1.000
_cell.length_c   1.000
_cell.angle_alpha   90.00
_cell.angle_beta   90.00
_cell.angle_gamma   90.00
#
_symmetry.space_group_name_H-M   'P 1'
#
loop_
_entity.id
_entity.type
_entity.pdbx_description
1 polymer ?
#
loop_
_entity_poly.entity_id
_entity_poly.type
_entity_poly.pdbx_seq_one_letter_code
_entity_poly.pdbx_strand_id
1 'polypeptide(L)'
;MENKITKIQVLGSGCPSCHKLFELTKQAVKELNISDEVEYTDDIKKIIEMGVMQMPVLAINGKPVMTGSASDIERIKQLIKDNC
;
A
#
# COMPACT_ATOMS: atom_id res chain seq x y z
N MET A 1 21.46 1.03 9.47
CA MET A 1 20.12 1.52 9.82
C MET A 1 19.15 0.65 9.06
N GLU A 2 18.39 -0.18 9.75
CA GLU A 2 17.46 -1.13 9.14
C GLU A 2 16.22 -0.37 8.69
N ASN A 3 16.09 -0.13 7.39
CA ASN A 3 14.81 0.27 6.80
C ASN A 3 13.92 -0.97 6.73
N LYS A 4 13.39 -1.39 7.89
CA LYS A 4 12.49 -2.52 7.93
C LYS A 4 11.08 -2.04 7.56
N ILE A 5 10.54 -2.59 6.49
CA ILE A 5 9.09 -2.56 6.32
C ILE A 5 8.50 -3.40 7.45
N THR A 6 7.58 -2.81 8.20
CA THR A 6 6.93 -3.41 9.37
C THR A 6 5.43 -3.54 9.15
N LYS A 7 4.87 -2.79 8.19
CA LYS A 7 3.45 -2.79 7.90
C LYS A 7 3.17 -2.28 6.50
N ILE A 8 2.44 -3.05 5.69
CA ILE A 8 1.93 -2.61 4.40
C ILE A 8 0.41 -2.64 4.47
N GLN A 9 -0.24 -1.51 4.20
CA GLN A 9 -1.68 -1.38 4.27
C GLN A 9 -2.23 -0.74 2.99
N VAL A 10 -3.29 -1.31 2.44
CA VAL A 10 -4.06 -0.71 1.37
C VAL A 10 -5.35 -0.17 1.97
N LEU A 11 -5.55 1.14 1.89
CA LEU A 11 -6.74 1.81 2.36
C LEU A 11 -7.70 2.06 1.20
N GLY A 12 -8.95 1.62 1.32
CA GLY A 12 -9.94 1.86 0.27
C GLY A 12 -11.36 1.44 0.64
N SER A 13 -12.34 2.00 -0.07
CA SER A 13 -13.77 1.78 0.19
C SER A 13 -14.35 0.50 -0.44
N GLY A 14 -13.51 -0.44 -0.89
CA GLY A 14 -13.95 -1.73 -1.47
C GLY A 14 -14.21 -1.68 -2.98
N CYS A 15 -13.72 -0.65 -3.65
CA CYS A 15 -13.88 -0.47 -5.09
C CYS A 15 -13.05 -1.48 -5.93
N PRO A 16 -13.38 -1.74 -7.21
CA PRO A 16 -12.61 -2.67 -8.05
C PRO A 16 -11.12 -2.30 -8.17
N SER A 17 -10.81 -1.01 -8.23
CA SER A 17 -9.44 -0.50 -8.24
C SER A 17 -8.73 -0.69 -6.89
N CYS A 18 -9.47 -0.65 -5.77
CA CYS A 18 -8.97 -0.91 -4.43
C CYS A 18 -8.50 -2.37 -4.29
N HIS A 19 -9.33 -3.31 -4.76
CA HIS A 19 -8.98 -4.73 -4.81
C HIS A 19 -7.80 -5.01 -5.74
N LYS A 20 -7.77 -4.35 -6.91
CA LYS A 20 -6.65 -4.48 -7.85
C LYS A 20 -5.34 -4.02 -7.22
N LEU A 21 -5.35 -2.88 -6.53
CA LEU A 21 -4.16 -2.38 -5.83
C LEU A 21 -3.70 -3.36 -4.74
N PHE A 22 -4.63 -3.93 -3.97
CA PHE A 22 -4.32 -4.90 -2.93
C PHE A 22 -3.64 -6.16 -3.48
N GLU A 23 -4.19 -6.75 -4.54
CA GLU A 23 -3.63 -7.95 -5.16
C GLU A 23 -2.27 -7.69 -5.82
N LEU A 24 -2.12 -6.56 -6.53
CA LEU A 24 -0.82 -6.16 -7.08
C LEU A 24 0.22 -5.90 -5.99
N THR A 25 -0.20 -5.30 -4.87
CA THR A 25 0.68 -5.09 -3.71
C THR A 25 1.14 -6.44 -3.17
N LYS A 26 0.23 -7.38 -2.90
CA LYS A 26 0.58 -8.74 -2.44
C LYS A 26 1.56 -9.44 -3.36
N GLN A 27 1.36 -9.35 -4.68
CA GLN A 27 2.30 -9.89 -5.66
C GLN A 27 3.67 -9.23 -5.56
N ALA A 28 3.71 -7.90 -5.48
CA ALA A 28 4.95 -7.14 -5.32
C ALA A 28 5.71 -7.54 -4.05
N VAL A 29 5.03 -7.63 -2.90
CA VAL A 29 5.65 -8.01 -1.62
C VAL A 29 6.25 -9.42 -1.70
N LYS A 30 5.53 -10.35 -2.33
CA LYS A 30 5.97 -11.72 -2.58
C LYS A 30 7.19 -11.78 -3.51
N GLU A 31 7.20 -11.02 -4.60
CA GLU A 31 8.35 -10.94 -5.52
C GLU A 31 9.59 -10.33 -4.85
N LEU A 32 9.38 -9.37 -3.95
CA LEU A 32 10.44 -8.72 -3.19
C LEU A 32 10.93 -9.56 -2.00
N ASN A 33 10.35 -10.75 -1.77
CA ASN A 33 10.64 -11.60 -0.62
C ASN A 33 10.48 -10.88 0.74
N ILE A 34 9.56 -9.91 0.80
CA ILE A 34 9.22 -9.21 2.04
C ILE A 34 8.23 -10.11 2.81
N SER A 35 8.54 -10.38 4.08
CA SER A 35 7.71 -11.27 4.91
C SER A 35 6.50 -10.58 5.54
N ASP A 36 6.36 -9.26 5.34
CA ASP A 36 5.24 -8.48 5.87
C ASP A 36 3.93 -8.80 5.15
N GLU A 37 2.85 -8.95 5.92
CA GLU A 37 1.52 -9.13 5.37
C GLU A 37 0.95 -7.81 4.84
N VAL A 38 0.29 -7.88 3.68
CA VAL A 38 -0.49 -6.76 3.15
C VAL A 38 -1.85 -6.80 3.81
N GLU A 39 -2.17 -5.77 4.59
CA GLU A 39 -3.50 -5.60 5.16
C GLU A 39 -4.37 -4.73 4.26
N TYR A 40 -5.66 -5.04 4.19
CA TYR A 40 -6.66 -4.17 3.58
C TYR A 40 -7.47 -3.51 4.69
N THR A 41 -7.69 -2.19 4.62
CA THR A 41 -8.51 -1.48 5.59
C THR A 41 -9.38 -0.44 4.90
N ASP A 42 -10.64 -0.36 5.30
CA ASP A 42 -11.59 0.66 4.86
C ASP A 42 -11.72 1.79 5.88
N ASP A 43 -10.81 1.87 6.85
CA ASP A 43 -10.87 2.81 7.95
C ASP A 43 -10.62 4.25 7.46
N ILE A 44 -11.71 4.98 7.28
CA ILE A 44 -11.71 6.39 6.90
C ILE A 44 -10.92 7.24 7.91
N LYS A 45 -10.89 6.87 9.20
CA LYS A 45 -10.14 7.65 10.20
C LYS A 45 -8.65 7.63 9.89
N LYS A 46 -8.09 6.46 9.58
CA LYS A 46 -6.68 6.35 9.16
C LYS A 46 -6.37 7.18 7.92
N ILE A 47 -7.28 7.21 6.95
CA ILE A 47 -7.11 7.99 5.71
C ILE A 47 -7.05 9.50 6.03
N ILE A 48 -7.92 9.98 6.90
CA ILE A 48 -7.95 11.37 7.37
C ILE A 48 -6.69 11.70 8.19
N GLU A 49 -6.29 10.82 9.11
CA GLU A 49 -5.05 10.99 9.91
C GLU A 49 -3.80 11.05 9.03
N MET A 50 -3.78 10.31 7.92
CA MET A 50 -2.72 10.35 6.91
C MET A 50 -2.79 11.60 6.02
N GLY A 51 -3.82 12.44 6.14
CA GLY A 51 -4.01 13.65 5.33
C GLY A 51 -4.31 13.36 3.86
N VAL A 52 -4.82 12.17 3.54
CA VAL A 52 -5.05 11.75 2.16
C VAL A 52 -6.46 12.10 1.72
N MET A 53 -6.58 12.80 0.58
CA MET A 53 -7.87 13.18 0.00
C MET A 53 -8.39 12.19 -1.05
N GLN A 54 -7.53 11.33 -1.61
CA GLN A 54 -7.89 10.43 -2.71
C GLN A 54 -7.64 8.97 -2.36
N MET A 55 -8.63 8.12 -2.65
CA MET A 55 -8.59 6.67 -2.43
C MET A 55 -8.62 5.93 -3.78
N PRO A 56 -8.05 4.73 -3.89
CA PRO A 56 -7.39 3.94 -2.84
C PRO A 56 -5.97 4.44 -2.50
N VAL A 57 -5.47 4.11 -1.31
CA VAL A 57 -4.17 4.54 -0.79
C VAL A 57 -3.32 3.34 -0.47
N LEU A 58 -2.06 3.34 -0.88
CA LEU A 58 -1.06 2.41 -0.37
C LEU A 58 -0.26 3.13 0.72
N ALA A 59 -0.25 2.55 1.91
CA ALA A 59 0.53 3.03 3.04
C ALA A 59 1.56 1.99 3.47
N ILE A 60 2.79 2.45 3.74
CA ILE A 60 3.89 1.63 4.24
C ILE A 60 4.35 2.25 5.55
N ASN A 61 4.48 1.43 6.60
CA ASN A 61 4.84 1.88 7.96
C ASN A 61 3.95 3.04 8.46
N GLY A 62 2.66 3.00 8.12
CA GLY A 62 1.69 4.05 8.48
C GLY A 62 1.82 5.35 7.69
N LYS A 63 2.69 5.41 6.67
CA LYS A 63 2.85 6.58 5.80
C LYS A 63 2.22 6.31 4.43
N PRO A 64 1.39 7.22 3.90
CA PRO A 64 0.88 7.09 2.54
C PRO A 64 2.01 7.26 1.52
N VAL A 65 2.29 6.23 0.73
CA VAL A 65 3.33 6.26 -0.31
C VAL A 65 2.75 6.44 -1.71
N MET A 66 1.44 6.15 -1.88
CA MET A 66 0.73 6.32 -3.15
C MET A 66 -0.76 6.48 -2.90
N THR A 67 -1.40 7.27 -3.76
CA THR A 67 -2.84 7.52 -3.77
C THR A 67 -3.37 7.34 -5.19
N GLY A 68 -4.55 6.73 -5.33
CA GLY A 68 -5.17 6.40 -6.61
C GLY A 68 -4.95 4.93 -7.03
N SER A 69 -5.45 4.58 -8.22
CA SER A 69 -5.33 3.22 -8.73
C SER A 69 -3.91 2.93 -9.23
N ALA A 70 -3.29 1.86 -8.74
CA ALA A 70 -2.10 1.33 -9.40
C ALA A 70 -2.49 0.50 -10.62
N SER A 71 -1.97 0.90 -11.78
CA SER A 71 -2.03 0.11 -13.02
C SER A 71 -0.79 -0.75 -13.23
N ASP A 72 0.30 -0.51 -12.48
CA ASP A 72 1.61 -1.08 -12.74
C ASP A 72 2.26 -1.66 -11.46
N ILE A 73 2.59 -2.95 -11.50
CA ILE A 73 3.24 -3.66 -10.39
C ILE A 73 4.69 -3.20 -10.19
N GLU A 74 5.39 -2.80 -11.25
CA GLU A 74 6.77 -2.30 -11.15
C GLU A 74 6.80 -1.02 -10.33
N ARG A 75 5.81 -0.15 -10.52
CA ARG A 75 5.71 1.08 -9.73
C ARG A 75 5.47 0.79 -8.26
N ILE A 76 4.63 -0.19 -7.92
CA ILE A 76 4.40 -0.61 -6.54
C ILE A 76 5.70 -1.17 -5.94
N LYS A 77 6.39 -2.05 -6.66
CA LYS A 77 7.67 -2.61 -6.22
C LYS A 77 8.70 -1.52 -5.93
N GLN A 78 8.79 -0.51 -6.80
CA GLN A 78 9.66 0.65 -6.58
C GLN A 78 9.28 1.41 -5.31
N LEU A 79 8.00 1.72 -5.11
CA LEU A 79 7.54 2.40 -3.89
C LEU A 79 7.84 1.60 -2.62
N ILE A 80 7.67 0.28 -2.68
CA ILE A 80 8.01 -0.60 -1.56
C ILE A 80 9.52 -0.56 -1.31
N LYS A 81 10.36 -0.71 -2.35
CA LYS A 81 11.82 -0.64 -2.23
C LYS A 81 12.33 0.71 -1.73
N ASP A 82 11.76 1.83 -2.20
CA ASP A 82 12.13 3.19 -1.79
C ASP A 82 11.83 3.45 -0.30
N ASN A 83 10.94 2.67 0.30
CA ASN A 83 10.58 2.73 1.71
C ASN A 83 11.12 1.53 2.52
N CYS A 84 12.02 0.74 1.92
CA CYS A 84 12.73 -0.40 2.49
C CYS A 84 14.23 -0.10 2.64
#